data_AF-U5IC18-F1
#
_entry.id   AF-U5IC18-F1
#
_cell.length_a   1.000
_cell.length_b   1.000
_cell.length_c   1.000
_cell.angle_alpha   90.00
_cell.angle_beta   90.00
_cell.angle_gamma   90.00
#
_symmetry.space_group_name_H-M   'P 1'
#
loop_
_entity.id
_entity.type
_entity.pdbx_description
1 polymer ?
#
loop_
_entity_poly.entity_id
_entity_poly.type
_entity_poly.pdbx_seq_one_letter_code
_entity_poly.pdbx_strand_id
1 'polypeptide(L)'
;LFESRAITQYIAHRYEGQGTNLLQPDSKNLAHYAIMAMGMQVEAHQFDPLASKLAWEHVFKLIYGLTTDQAVVAEEEAKLAKVLDVYEARLKEFKYLAGDTFTLTDLHHIPAVQYLLETPTKKLFTERPHVNKWVAEITKRPASQKI
;
A
#
# COMPACT_ATOMS: atom_id res chain seq x y z
N LEU A 1 3.71 -18.46 -12.78
CA LEU A 1 4.43 -17.43 -12.00
C LEU A 1 3.99 -17.55 -10.55
N PHE A 2 4.89 -17.36 -9.60
CA PHE A 2 4.59 -17.19 -8.16
C PHE A 2 5.11 -15.81 -7.71
N GLU A 3 4.86 -15.42 -6.46
CA GLU A 3 5.01 -14.04 -5.93
C GLU A 3 3.97 -13.05 -6.49
N SER A 4 3.14 -12.48 -5.62
CA SER A 4 2.07 -11.54 -6.00
C SER A 4 2.61 -10.32 -6.73
N ARG A 5 3.73 -9.76 -6.26
CA ARG A 5 4.39 -8.59 -6.86
C ARG A 5 5.03 -8.89 -8.21
N ALA A 6 5.52 -10.12 -8.43
CA ALA A 6 6.02 -10.53 -9.74
C ALA A 6 4.88 -10.73 -10.75
N ILE A 7 3.78 -11.34 -10.32
CA ILE A 7 2.59 -11.55 -11.15
C ILE A 7 1.95 -10.22 -11.56
N THR A 8 1.79 -9.28 -10.62
CA THR A 8 1.21 -7.95 -10.90
C THR A 8 2.09 -7.12 -11.85
N GLN A 9 3.43 -7.18 -11.69
CA GLN A 9 4.35 -6.57 -12.66
C GLN A 9 4.24 -7.20 -14.04
N TYR A 10 4.16 -8.53 -14.13
CA TYR A 10 3.94 -9.21 -15.41
C TYR A 10 2.63 -8.75 -16.06
N ILE A 11 1.53 -8.71 -15.31
CA ILE A 11 0.21 -8.28 -15.82
C ILE A 11 0.28 -6.84 -16.33
N ALA A 12 0.88 -5.93 -15.56
CA ALA A 12 0.99 -4.52 -15.94
C ALA A 12 1.74 -4.30 -17.27
N HIS A 13 2.82 -5.05 -17.51
CA HIS A 13 3.58 -4.96 -18.76
C HIS A 13 2.90 -5.74 -19.90
N ARG A 14 2.41 -6.95 -19.63
CA ARG A 14 1.84 -7.83 -20.67
C ARG A 14 0.56 -7.26 -21.27
N TYR A 15 -0.21 -6.53 -20.47
CA TYR A 15 -1.49 -5.94 -20.85
C TYR A 15 -1.44 -4.41 -20.84
N GLU A 16 -0.26 -3.81 -21.03
CA GLU A 16 -0.13 -2.37 -21.23
C GLU A 16 -1.05 -1.89 -22.37
N GLY A 17 -1.78 -0.81 -22.14
CA GLY A 17 -2.80 -0.29 -23.06
C GLY A 17 -4.20 -0.92 -22.92
N GLN A 18 -4.40 -1.89 -22.02
CA GLN A 18 -5.72 -2.46 -21.71
C GLN A 18 -6.17 -2.06 -20.30
N GLY A 19 -7.26 -1.32 -20.19
CA GLY A 19 -7.80 -0.88 -18.90
C GLY A 19 -6.95 0.22 -18.25
N THR A 20 -6.76 0.14 -16.93
CA THR A 20 -5.95 1.12 -16.19
C THR A 20 -4.48 0.89 -16.47
N ASN A 21 -3.74 1.91 -16.90
CA ASN A 21 -2.29 1.85 -16.93
C ASN A 21 -1.75 1.79 -15.49
N LEU A 22 -1.08 0.70 -15.12
CA LEU A 22 -0.49 0.49 -13.79
C LEU A 22 1.01 0.85 -13.75
N LEU A 23 1.60 1.16 -14.91
CA LEU A 23 2.95 1.70 -15.04
C LEU A 23 2.91 3.23 -14.99
N GLN A 24 4.07 3.85 -15.13
CA GLN A 24 4.15 5.30 -15.36
C GLN A 24 3.52 5.67 -16.72
N PRO A 25 3.01 6.92 -16.89
CA PRO A 25 2.37 7.35 -18.14
C PRO A 25 3.28 7.21 -19.37
N ASP A 26 4.55 7.58 -19.23
CA ASP A 26 5.61 7.24 -20.18
C ASP A 26 6.39 6.04 -19.63
N SER A 27 5.93 4.84 -19.97
CA SER A 27 6.51 3.58 -19.50
C SER A 27 7.94 3.33 -19.99
N LYS A 28 8.38 4.04 -21.03
CA LYS A 28 9.75 3.96 -21.58
C LYS A 28 10.71 4.95 -20.94
N ASN A 29 10.20 5.92 -20.17
CA ASN A 29 11.04 6.80 -19.39
C ASN A 29 11.62 6.05 -18.17
N LEU A 30 12.88 5.66 -18.30
CA LEU A 30 13.60 4.89 -17.27
C LEU A 30 13.67 5.62 -15.93
N ALA A 31 13.72 6.96 -15.91
CA ALA A 31 13.76 7.71 -14.66
C ALA A 31 12.42 7.63 -13.90
N HIS A 32 11.30 7.77 -14.62
CA HIS A 32 9.97 7.59 -14.00
C HIS A 32 9.76 6.14 -13.55
N TYR A 33 10.20 5.16 -14.35
CA TYR A 33 10.14 3.77 -13.97
C TYR A 33 10.97 3.49 -12.71
N ALA A 34 12.18 4.06 -12.61
CA ALA A 34 13.02 3.92 -11.42
C ALA A 34 12.37 4.48 -10.14
N ILE A 35 11.64 5.59 -10.24
CA ILE A 35 10.86 6.15 -9.11
C ILE A 35 9.75 5.17 -8.68
N MET A 36 9.02 4.60 -9.65
CA MET A 36 7.98 3.60 -9.36
C MET A 36 8.59 2.33 -8.74
N ALA A 37 9.71 1.84 -9.29
CA ALA A 37 10.42 0.68 -8.77
C ALA A 37 10.90 0.90 -7.33
N MET A 38 11.46 2.07 -7.04
CA MET A 38 11.82 2.46 -5.68
C MET A 38 10.61 2.45 -4.74
N GLY A 39 9.47 3.01 -5.18
CA GLY A 39 8.22 2.96 -4.43
C GLY A 39 7.75 1.54 -4.11
N MET A 40 7.80 0.62 -5.09
CA MET A 40 7.47 -0.79 -4.88
C MET A 40 8.41 -1.48 -3.88
N GLN A 41 9.70 -1.11 -3.86
CA GLN A 41 10.63 -1.63 -2.86
C GLN A 41 10.36 -1.07 -1.46
N VAL A 42 9.99 0.21 -1.36
CA VAL A 42 9.58 0.81 -0.07
C VAL A 42 8.33 0.11 0.46
N GLU A 43 7.35 -0.16 -0.39
CA GLU A 43 6.17 -0.94 -0.02
C GLU A 43 6.56 -2.33 0.53
N ALA A 44 7.33 -3.09 -0.24
CA ALA A 44 7.68 -4.47 0.10
C ALA A 44 8.56 -4.60 1.36
N HIS A 45 9.41 -3.61 1.64
CA HIS A 45 10.43 -3.71 2.70
C HIS A 45 10.18 -2.84 3.91
N GLN A 46 9.45 -1.73 3.76
CA GLN A 46 9.21 -0.78 4.85
C GLN A 46 7.75 -0.82 5.32
N PHE A 47 6.79 -0.97 4.41
CA PHE A 47 5.37 -0.97 4.75
C PHE A 47 4.84 -2.37 5.05
N ASP A 48 4.98 -3.31 4.11
CA ASP A 48 4.33 -4.62 4.15
C ASP A 48 4.69 -5.45 5.40
N PRO A 49 5.96 -5.55 5.85
CA PRO A 49 6.27 -6.34 7.04
C PRO A 49 5.54 -5.86 8.30
N LEU A 50 5.36 -4.54 8.43
CA LEU A 50 4.67 -3.92 9.56
C LEU A 50 3.16 -4.07 9.42
N ALA A 51 2.62 -3.74 8.24
CA ALA A 51 1.20 -3.78 7.96
C ALA A 51 0.64 -5.22 8.01
N SER A 52 1.35 -6.18 7.43
CA SER A 52 0.99 -7.59 7.47
C SER A 52 1.04 -8.16 8.89
N LYS A 53 2.00 -7.75 9.71
CA LYS A 53 2.07 -8.17 11.12
C LYS A 53 0.91 -7.60 11.95
N LEU A 54 0.55 -6.33 11.72
CA LEU A 54 -0.63 -5.73 12.35
C LEU A 54 -1.94 -6.40 11.91
N ALA A 55 -2.08 -6.70 10.62
CA ALA A 55 -3.24 -7.45 10.11
C ALA A 55 -3.28 -8.87 10.68
N TRP A 56 -2.13 -9.53 10.87
CA TRP A 56 -2.04 -10.82 11.56
C TRP A 56 -2.57 -10.74 12.99
N GLU A 57 -2.10 -9.77 13.77
CA GLU A 57 -2.49 -9.58 15.16
C GLU A 57 -3.98 -9.22 15.33
N HIS A 58 -4.50 -8.33 14.49
CA HIS A 58 -5.86 -7.80 14.62
C HIS A 58 -6.93 -8.60 13.89
N VAL A 59 -6.60 -9.24 12.77
CA VAL A 59 -7.60 -9.89 11.90
C VAL A 59 -7.41 -11.40 11.92
N PHE A 60 -6.24 -11.89 11.49
CA PHE A 60 -6.08 -13.31 11.23
C PHE A 60 -6.04 -14.15 12.52
N LYS A 61 -5.36 -13.68 13.58
CA LYS A 61 -5.38 -14.36 14.88
C LYS A 61 -6.80 -14.61 15.39
N LEU A 62 -7.68 -13.61 15.29
CA LEU A 62 -9.07 -13.74 15.72
C LEU A 62 -9.83 -14.79 14.90
N ILE A 63 -9.60 -14.85 13.58
CA ILE A 63 -10.17 -15.89 12.70
C ILE A 63 -9.70 -17.30 13.11
N TYR A 64 -8.46 -17.43 13.58
CA TYR A 64 -7.88 -18.70 14.04
C TYR A 64 -8.11 -19.00 15.53
N GLY A 65 -8.92 -18.20 16.25
CA GLY A 65 -9.18 -18.39 17.68
C GLY A 65 -7.99 -18.08 18.59
N LEU A 66 -7.02 -17.31 18.09
CA LEU A 66 -5.87 -16.80 18.83
C LEU A 66 -6.14 -15.40 19.37
N THR A 67 -5.40 -15.00 20.39
CA THR A 67 -5.52 -13.67 21.01
C THR A 67 -4.50 -12.68 20.44
N THR A 68 -4.93 -11.45 20.19
CA THR A 68 -4.07 -10.32 19.82
C THR A 68 -3.04 -10.03 20.91
N ASP A 69 -1.77 -9.91 20.53
CA ASP A 69 -0.71 -9.44 21.40
C ASP A 69 -0.61 -7.90 21.33
N GLN A 70 -1.07 -7.24 22.38
CA GLN A 70 -1.12 -5.77 22.42
C GLN A 70 0.27 -5.12 22.46
N ALA A 71 1.29 -5.81 22.98
CA ALA A 71 2.65 -5.28 23.00
C ALA A 71 3.23 -5.26 21.59
N VAL A 72 3.00 -6.33 20.81
CA VAL A 72 3.37 -6.39 19.40
C VAL A 72 2.63 -5.33 18.60
N VAL A 73 1.33 -5.17 18.80
CA VAL A 73 0.54 -4.12 18.11
C VAL A 73 1.13 -2.74 18.38
N ALA A 74 1.38 -2.39 19.64
CA ALA A 74 1.92 -1.08 20.00
C ALA A 74 3.31 -0.83 19.37
N GLU A 75 4.18 -1.83 19.36
CA GLU A 75 5.50 -1.75 18.75
C GLU A 75 5.42 -1.53 17.22
N GLU A 76 4.59 -2.32 16.53
CA GLU A 76 4.46 -2.24 15.08
C GLU A 76 3.70 -0.98 14.63
N GLU A 77 2.69 -0.52 15.38
CA GLU A 77 2.03 0.77 15.13
C GLU A 77 3.03 1.93 15.22
N ALA A 78 3.94 1.92 16.19
CA ALA A 78 4.97 2.95 16.34
C ALA A 78 5.96 2.96 15.16
N LYS A 79 6.29 1.80 14.59
CA LYS A 79 7.12 1.70 13.39
C LYS A 79 6.35 2.14 12.14
N LEU A 80 5.11 1.68 11.98
CA LEU A 80 4.27 2.02 10.83
C LEU A 80 3.97 3.52 10.79
N ALA A 81 3.76 4.15 11.94
CA ALA A 81 3.60 5.60 12.06
C ALA A 81 4.76 6.36 11.39
N LYS A 82 6.01 5.95 11.61
CA LYS A 82 7.20 6.59 11.00
C LYS A 82 7.24 6.41 9.49
N VAL A 83 6.85 5.25 8.98
CA VAL A 83 6.73 5.01 7.52
C VAL A 83 5.65 5.91 6.93
N LEU A 84 4.51 6.01 7.61
CA LEU A 84 3.42 6.87 7.18
C LEU A 84 3.74 8.37 7.28
N ASP A 85 4.65 8.79 8.16
CA ASP A 85 5.15 10.18 8.17
C ASP A 85 5.96 10.51 6.91
N VAL A 86 6.77 9.56 6.41
CA VAL A 86 7.45 9.70 5.13
C VAL A 86 6.45 9.74 3.98
N TYR A 87 5.40 8.91 4.04
CA TYR A 87 4.35 8.92 3.02
C TYR A 87 3.55 10.23 3.04
N GLU A 88 3.28 10.78 4.21
CA GLU A 88 2.58 12.05 4.35
C GLU A 88 3.37 13.19 3.69
N ALA A 89 4.69 13.24 3.91
CA ALA A 89 5.56 14.20 3.23
C ALA A 89 5.58 13.98 1.71
N ARG A 90 5.67 12.72 1.26
CA ARG A 90 5.65 12.38 -0.17
C ARG A 90 4.33 12.77 -0.85
N LEU A 91 3.19 12.48 -0.20
CA LEU A 91 1.84 12.73 -0.72
C LEU A 91 1.40 14.19 -0.59
N LYS A 92 2.16 15.00 0.15
CA LYS A 92 2.05 16.45 0.12
C LYS A 92 2.54 17.03 -1.20
N GLU A 93 3.58 16.43 -1.78
CA GLU A 93 4.22 16.89 -3.02
C GLU A 93 3.59 16.27 -4.27
N PHE A 94 3.18 15.00 -4.20
CA PHE A 94 2.65 14.23 -5.32
C PHE A 94 1.29 13.64 -5.00
N LYS A 95 0.44 13.46 -6.01
CA LYS A 95 -0.89 12.87 -5.77
C LYS A 95 -0.84 11.40 -5.30
N TYR A 96 0.12 10.62 -5.78
CA TYR A 96 0.36 9.21 -5.49
C TYR A 96 1.84 8.98 -5.15
N LEU A 97 2.18 7.80 -4.64
CA LEU A 97 3.53 7.55 -4.11
C LEU A 97 4.62 7.63 -5.19
N ALA A 98 4.30 7.23 -6.42
CA ALA A 98 5.21 7.25 -7.56
C ALA A 98 5.11 8.50 -8.46
N GLY A 99 4.28 9.49 -8.09
CA GLY A 99 4.04 10.69 -8.90
C GLY A 99 2.55 11.05 -8.94
N ASP A 100 2.06 11.65 -10.03
CA ASP A 100 0.69 12.18 -10.08
C ASP A 100 -0.38 11.19 -10.58
N THR A 101 0.03 9.97 -10.93
CA THR A 101 -0.86 8.92 -11.44
C THR A 101 -0.76 7.66 -10.59
N PHE A 102 -1.87 6.94 -10.47
CA PHE A 102 -1.95 5.67 -9.74
C PHE A 102 -1.12 4.59 -10.46
N THR A 103 -0.22 3.93 -9.73
CA THR A 103 0.67 2.89 -10.28
C THR A 103 0.63 1.60 -9.46
N LEU A 104 1.42 0.60 -9.86
CA LEU A 104 1.68 -0.61 -9.06
C LEU A 104 2.13 -0.28 -7.63
N THR A 105 2.89 0.81 -7.44
CA THR A 105 3.32 1.25 -6.11
C THR A 105 2.14 1.42 -5.18
N ASP A 106 1.09 2.12 -5.62
CA ASP A 106 -0.10 2.35 -4.81
C ASP A 106 -0.95 1.07 -4.69
N LEU A 107 -1.06 0.33 -5.79
CA LEU A 107 -1.85 -0.90 -5.86
C LEU A 107 -1.41 -1.95 -4.82
N HIS A 108 -0.10 -2.12 -4.63
CA HIS A 108 0.44 -3.14 -3.71
C HIS A 108 0.07 -2.91 -2.25
N HIS A 109 -0.24 -1.67 -1.84
CA HIS A 109 -0.66 -1.37 -0.48
C HIS A 109 -2.12 -1.77 -0.18
N ILE A 110 -2.97 -1.85 -1.21
CA ILE A 110 -4.43 -1.91 -1.07
C ILE A 110 -4.89 -3.07 -0.16
N PRO A 111 -4.44 -4.33 -0.34
CA PRO A 111 -4.96 -5.44 0.47
C PRO A 111 -4.68 -5.26 1.96
N ALA A 112 -3.45 -4.89 2.32
CA ALA A 112 -3.07 -4.67 3.71
C ALA A 112 -3.79 -3.47 4.31
N VAL A 113 -3.89 -2.36 3.56
CA VAL A 113 -4.64 -1.17 4.00
C VAL A 113 -6.10 -1.50 4.26
N GLN A 114 -6.76 -2.26 3.37
CA GLN A 114 -8.17 -2.65 3.55
C GLN A 114 -8.39 -3.42 4.86
N TYR A 115 -7.51 -4.36 5.21
CA TYR A 115 -7.59 -5.03 6.52
C TYR A 115 -7.40 -4.06 7.67
N LEU A 116 -6.38 -3.19 7.62
CA LEU A 116 -6.08 -2.29 8.73
C LEU A 116 -7.14 -1.20 8.93
N LEU A 117 -7.89 -0.82 7.89
CA LEU A 117 -9.02 0.11 7.99
C LEU A 117 -10.18 -0.41 8.85
N GLU A 118 -10.26 -1.72 9.07
CA GLU A 118 -11.24 -2.38 9.94
C GLU A 118 -10.72 -2.63 11.36
N THR A 119 -9.58 -2.03 11.72
CA THR A 119 -8.92 -2.19 13.02
C THR A 119 -8.67 -0.83 13.68
N PRO A 120 -8.32 -0.78 14.99
CA PRO A 120 -7.90 0.46 15.64
C PRO A 120 -6.68 1.15 14.98
N THR A 121 -5.83 0.40 14.27
CA THR A 121 -4.69 0.94 13.50
C THR A 121 -5.12 1.92 12.41
N LYS A 122 -6.40 1.90 12.00
CA LYS A 122 -7.03 2.91 11.12
C LYS A 122 -6.64 4.35 11.50
N LYS A 123 -6.51 4.63 12.80
CA LYS A 123 -6.13 5.95 13.33
C LYS A 123 -4.86 6.50 12.67
N LEU A 124 -3.86 5.65 12.40
CA LEU A 124 -2.59 6.07 11.81
C LEU A 124 -2.76 6.61 10.38
N PHE A 125 -3.74 6.12 9.63
CA PHE A 125 -4.07 6.66 8.31
C PHE A 125 -4.88 7.94 8.44
N THR A 126 -5.88 7.99 9.32
CA THR A 126 -6.80 9.12 9.44
C THR A 126 -6.19 10.37 10.08
N GLU A 127 -5.17 10.21 10.93
CA GLU A 127 -4.43 11.32 11.56
C GLU A 127 -3.51 12.08 10.58
N ARG A 128 -3.25 11.50 9.41
CA ARG A 128 -2.35 12.04 8.38
C ARG A 128 -3.18 12.46 7.16
N PRO A 129 -3.45 13.76 6.93
CA PRO A 129 -4.46 14.17 5.96
C PRO A 129 -4.16 13.77 4.50
N HIS A 130 -2.90 13.80 4.06
CA HIS A 130 -2.55 13.39 2.68
C HIS A 130 -2.61 11.87 2.52
N VAL A 131 -2.11 11.11 3.51
CA VAL A 131 -2.25 9.64 3.57
C VAL A 131 -3.72 9.24 3.62
N ASN A 132 -4.54 9.86 4.47
CA ASN A 132 -5.97 9.56 4.59
C ASN A 132 -6.68 9.75 3.25
N LYS A 133 -6.40 10.87 2.56
CA LYS A 133 -6.94 11.15 1.23
C LYS A 133 -6.50 10.10 0.22
N TRP A 134 -5.21 9.78 0.18
CA TRP A 134 -4.65 8.76 -0.70
C TRP A 134 -5.29 7.39 -0.46
N VAL A 135 -5.40 6.94 0.80
CA VAL A 135 -6.08 5.71 1.20
C VAL A 135 -7.53 5.70 0.71
N ALA A 136 -8.27 6.78 0.94
CA ALA A 136 -9.65 6.90 0.48
C ALA A 136 -9.76 6.82 -1.05
N GLU A 137 -8.81 7.39 -1.80
CA GLU A 137 -8.80 7.30 -3.26
C GLU A 137 -8.50 5.90 -3.77
N ILE A 138 -7.47 5.21 -3.24
CA ILE A 138 -7.06 3.89 -3.74
C ILE A 138 -8.05 2.79 -3.38
N THR A 139 -8.72 2.90 -2.21
CA THR A 139 -9.69 1.89 -1.74
C THR A 139 -11.08 2.07 -2.35
N LYS A 140 -11.45 3.28 -2.79
CA LYS A 140 -12.72 3.55 -3.50
C LYS A 140 -12.67 3.20 -4.99
N ARG A 141 -11.53 2.77 -5.53
CA ARG A 141 -11.45 2.36 -6.93
C ARG A 141 -12.36 1.15 -7.17
N PRO A 142 -13.10 1.07 -8.29
CA PRO A 142 -14.01 -0.04 -8.55
C PRO A 142 -13.34 -1.43 -8.53
N ALA A 143 -12.05 -1.52 -8.87
CA ALA A 143 -11.30 -2.77 -8.79
C ALA A 143 -11.02 -3.18 -7.32
N SER A 144 -10.72 -2.22 -6.45
CA SER A 144 -10.46 -2.44 -5.03
C SER A 144 -11.71 -2.86 -4.27
N GLN A 145 -12.88 -2.35 -4.63
CA GLN A 145 -14.15 -2.69 -3.97
C GLN A 145 -14.71 -4.06 -4.38
N LYS A 146 -14.13 -4.69 -5.41
CA LYS A 146 -14.53 -6.04 -5.86
C LYS A 146 -13.79 -7.15 -5.11
N ILE A 147 -12.75 -6.81 -4.36
CA ILE A 147 -11.92 -7.71 -3.56
C ILE A 147 -12.15 -7.44 -2.08
#